data_AF-S4NZE6-F1
#
_entry.id   AF-S4NZE6-F1
#
_cell.length_a   1.000
_cell.length_b   1.000
_cell.length_c   1.000
_cell.angle_alpha   90.00
_cell.angle_beta   90.00
_cell.angle_gamma   90.00
#
_symmetry.space_group_name_H-M   'P 1'
#
loop_
_entity.id
_entity.type
_entity.pdbx_description
1 polymer ?
#
loop_
_entity_poly.entity_id
_entity_poly.type
_entity_poly.pdbx_seq_one_letter_code
_entity_poly.pdbx_strand_id
1 'polypeptide(L)' 'MSSDNLEDDLKSVQLHYPSERRLQSDGACVEERVRTSRGDILVAIRGDRNKRAIITYHDLGLNYAANFQAFFNFTDMRA' A
#
# COMPACT_ATOMS: atom_id res chain seq x y z
N MET A 1 -13.90 -32.82 -13.85
CA MET A 1 -12.75 -32.52 -12.97
C MET A 1 -13.36 -31.94 -11.71
N SER A 2 -13.39 -32.73 -10.64
CA SER A 2 -14.21 -32.48 -9.46
C SER A 2 -13.71 -31.26 -8.70
N SER A 3 -14.65 -30.39 -8.31
CA SER A 3 -14.44 -29.21 -7.48
C SER A 3 -13.83 -29.53 -6.10
N ASP A 4 -13.79 -30.82 -5.74
CA ASP A 4 -13.31 -31.35 -4.46
C ASP A 4 -11.80 -31.16 -4.22
N ASN A 5 -11.00 -30.89 -5.26
CA ASN A 5 -9.57 -30.65 -5.09
C ASN A 5 -9.23 -29.22 -4.63
N LEU A 6 -10.10 -28.23 -4.89
CA LEU A 6 -9.79 -26.82 -4.56
C LEU A 6 -9.82 -26.56 -3.05
N GLU A 7 -10.67 -27.28 -2.32
CA GLU A 7 -10.77 -27.15 -0.86
C GLU A 7 -9.55 -27.69 -0.12
N ASP A 8 -8.85 -28.68 -0.68
CA ASP A 8 -7.67 -29.27 -0.04
C ASP A 8 -6.40 -28.43 -0.26
N ASP A 9 -6.28 -27.81 -1.43
CA ASP A 9 -5.16 -26.93 -1.77
C ASP A 9 -5.10 -25.70 -0.83
N LEU A 10 -6.26 -25.16 -0.43
CA LEU A 10 -6.35 -23.97 0.42
C LEU A 10 -6.06 -24.23 1.90
N LYS A 11 -6.08 -25.48 2.37
CA LYS A 11 -5.78 -25.81 3.78
C LYS A 11 -4.28 -25.73 4.11
N SER A 12 -3.43 -25.85 3.09
CA SER A 12 -1.97 -25.78 3.24
C SER A 12 -1.42 -24.35 3.29
N VAL A 13 -2.26 -23.37 2.94
CA VAL A 13 -1.90 -21.95 2.98
C VAL A 13 -1.84 -21.51 4.44
N GLN A 14 -0.64 -21.60 5.03
CA GLN A 14 -0.34 -20.82 6.22
C GLN A 14 -0.44 -19.35 5.80
N LEU A 15 -1.50 -18.68 6.26
CA LEU A 15 -1.59 -17.23 6.19
C LEU A 15 -0.42 -16.71 7.02
N HIS A 16 0.70 -16.45 6.35
CA HIS A 16 1.79 -15.72 6.93
C HIS A 16 1.29 -14.29 7.09
N TYR A 17 0.60 -14.04 8.19
CA TYR A 17 0.32 -12.69 8.63
C TYR A 17 1.68 -12.00 8.71
N PRO A 18 1.95 -11.01 7.83
CA PRO A 18 3.15 -10.24 8.01
C PRO A 18 3.10 -9.74 9.44
N SER A 19 4.11 -10.09 10.24
CA SER A 19 4.32 -9.50 11.58
C SER A 19 3.99 -8.03 11.45
N GLU A 20 3.09 -7.48 12.29
CA GLU A 20 2.52 -6.15 12.12
C GLU A 20 3.61 -5.12 11.84
N ARG A 21 4.00 -4.99 10.57
CA ARG A 21 4.86 -3.93 10.08
C ARG A 21 3.89 -2.79 9.88
N ARG A 22 3.29 -2.34 10.99
CA ARG A 22 2.70 -1.01 11.10
C ARG A 22 3.88 -0.07 11.04
N LEU A 23 4.44 0.06 9.85
CA LEU A 23 5.32 1.16 9.53
C LEU A 23 4.43 2.38 9.66
N GLN A 24 4.54 3.03 10.81
CA GLN A 24 3.87 4.29 11.04
C GLN A 24 4.38 5.28 9.99
N SER A 25 3.49 6.15 9.53
CA SER A 25 3.87 7.26 8.68
C SER A 25 5.06 7.98 9.31
N ASP A 26 6.10 8.22 8.53
CA ASP A 26 7.27 9.00 8.96
C ASP A 26 6.96 10.51 9.09
N GLY A 27 5.70 10.91 8.86
CA GLY A 27 5.26 12.30 8.89
C GLY A 27 5.75 13.14 7.70
N ALA A 28 6.42 12.53 6.72
CA ALA A 28 6.95 13.24 5.55
C ALA A 28 5.88 13.54 4.48
N CYS A 29 4.70 12.95 4.60
CA CYS A 29 3.59 13.13 3.67
C CYS A 29 2.53 14.08 4.23
N VAL A 30 1.97 14.93 3.37
CA VAL A 30 0.73 15.67 3.65
C VAL A 30 -0.44 14.79 3.26
N GLU A 31 -1.34 14.54 4.22
CA GLU A 31 -2.56 13.77 3.98
C GLU A 31 -3.73 14.69 3.60
N GLU A 32 -4.44 14.32 2.53
CA GLU A 32 -5.61 15.05 2.03
C GLU A 32 -6.73 14.06 1.68
N ARG A 33 -8.00 14.43 1.94
CA ARG A 33 -9.15 13.69 1.43
C ARG A 33 -9.62 14.29 0.11
N VAL A 34 -9.58 13.50 -0.95
CA VAL A 34 -10.03 13.89 -2.28
C VAL A 34 -11.40 13.30 -2.55
N ARG A 35 -12.38 14.15 -2.86
CA ARG A 35 -13.72 13.73 -3.25
C ARG A 35 -13.70 13.13 -4.65
N THR A 36 -14.27 11.95 -4.81
CA THR A 36 -14.49 11.31 -6.11
C THR A 36 -15.97 11.02 -6.33
N SER A 37 -16.34 10.59 -7.54
CA SER A 37 -17.71 10.14 -7.83
C SER A 37 -18.13 8.88 -7.07
N ARG A 38 -17.18 8.15 -6.47
CA ARG A 38 -17.40 6.88 -5.76
C ARG A 38 -17.14 6.96 -4.25
N GLY A 39 -16.96 8.16 -3.72
CA GLY A 39 -16.61 8.38 -2.31
C GLY A 39 -15.32 9.17 -2.15
N ASP A 40 -14.89 9.35 -0.92
CA ASP A 40 -13.66 10.08 -0.60
C ASP A 40 -12.50 9.09 -0.53
N ILE A 41 -11.35 9.48 -1.08
CA ILE A 41 -10.10 8.74 -0.94
C ILE A 41 -9.11 9.58 -0.13
N LEU A 42 -8.38 8.95 0.80
CA LEU A 42 -7.24 9.57 1.44
C LEU A 42 -6.03 9.42 0.51
N VAL A 43 -5.36 10.53 0.21
CA VAL A 43 -4.09 10.54 -0.50
C VAL A 43 -2.99 11.07 0.42
N ALA A 44 -1.80 10.48 0.32
CA ALA A 44 -0.60 10.93 1.01
C ALA A 44 0.37 11.50 -0.03
N ILE A 45 0.69 12.78 0.08
CA ILE A 45 1.44 13.52 -0.93
C ILE A 45 2.81 13.86 -0.37
N ARG A 46 3.88 13.54 -1.11
CA ARG A 46 5.25 13.90 -0.79
C ARG A 46 5.93 14.53 -2.00
N GLY A 47 6.66 15.62 -1.79
CA GLY A 47 7.39 16.34 -2.83
C GLY A 47 6.62 17.52 -3.44
N ASP A 48 7.12 18.01 -4.57
CA ASP A 48 6.63 19.22 -5.24
C ASP A 48 5.44 18.94 -6.16
N ARG A 49 4.27 19.53 -5.84
CA ARG A 49 3.03 19.35 -6.61
C ARG A 49 3.04 20.03 -7.99
N ASN A 50 4.03 20.89 -8.27
CA ASN A 50 4.19 21.52 -9.59
C ASN A 50 4.95 20.62 -10.58
N LYS A 51 5.50 19.49 -10.11
CA LYS A 51 6.17 18.49 -10.95
C LYS A 51 5.24 17.33 -11.29
N ARG A 52 5.62 16.53 -12.29
CA ARG A 52 4.89 15.31 -12.65
C ARG A 52 4.91 14.34 -11.46
N ALA A 53 3.74 13.84 -11.10
CA ALA A 53 3.57 12.92 -9.98
C ALA A 53 3.83 11.47 -10.40
N ILE A 54 4.42 10.69 -9.49
CA ILE A 54 4.34 9.23 -9.49
C ILE A 54 3.13 8.87 -8.63
N ILE A 55 2.19 8.11 -9.17
CA ILE A 55 0.98 7.69 -8.46
C ILE A 55 1.16 6.24 -8.03
N THR A 56 0.90 5.96 -6.77
CA THR A 56 0.98 4.61 -6.20
C THR A 56 -0.38 4.17 -5.63
N TYR A 57 -0.68 2.89 -5.81
CA TYR A 57 -1.82 2.20 -5.21
C TYR A 57 -1.31 0.96 -4.48
N HIS A 58 -1.65 0.82 -3.20
CA HIS A 58 -1.15 -0.27 -2.37
C HIS A 58 -1.92 -1.57 -2.61
N ASP A 59 -1.31 -2.68 -2.22
CA ASP A 59 -1.97 -3.99 -2.25
C ASP A 59 -3.01 -4.13 -1.12
N LEU A 60 -3.79 -5.21 -1.17
CA LEU A 60 -4.78 -5.58 -0.18
C LEU A 60 -4.13 -5.80 1.19
N GLY A 61 -4.80 -5.31 2.24
CA GLY A 61 -4.32 -5.43 3.63
C GLY A 61 -3.18 -4.47 4.00
N LEU A 62 -2.75 -3.62 3.07
CA LEU A 62 -1.71 -2.60 3.29
C LEU A 62 -2.27 -1.19 3.12
N ASN A 63 -1.43 -0.20 3.43
CA ASN A 63 -1.65 1.22 3.14
C ASN A 63 -0.41 1.82 2.45
N TYR A 64 -0.44 3.11 2.13
CA TYR A 64 0.68 3.75 1.44
C TYR A 64 2.01 3.64 2.22
N ALA A 65 1.98 3.73 3.55
CA ALA A 65 3.17 3.66 4.39
C ALA A 65 3.74 2.24 4.43
N ALA A 66 2.91 1.25 4.77
CA ALA A 66 3.33 -0.14 4.87
C ALA A 66 3.81 -0.72 3.53
N ASN A 67 3.25 -0.27 2.41
CA ASN A 67 3.60 -0.79 1.08
C ASN A 67 4.79 -0.05 0.44
N PHE A 68 4.91 1.27 0.62
CA PHE A 68 5.83 2.09 -0.19
C PHE A 68 6.84 2.94 0.59
N GLN A 69 6.65 3.20 1.88
CA GLN A 69 7.55 4.13 2.61
C GLN A 69 8.98 3.63 2.63
N ALA A 70 9.21 2.33 2.85
CA ALA A 70 10.56 1.75 2.80
C ALA A 70 11.20 1.90 1.41
N PHE A 71 10.42 1.70 0.34
CA PHE A 71 10.90 1.81 -1.04
C PHE A 71 11.31 3.26 -1.38
N PHE A 72 10.47 4.25 -1.10
CA PHE A 72 10.79 5.65 -1.40
C PHE A 72 11.80 6.27 -0.42
N ASN A 73 12.01 5.68 0.75
CA ASN A 73 13.09 6.08 1.67
C ASN A 73 14.42 5.37 1.40
N PHE A 74 14.45 4.39 0.49
CA PHE A 74 15.70 3.76 0.05
C PHE A 74 16.60 4.81 -0.61
N THR A 75 17.90 4.75 -0.33
CA THR A 75 18.87 5.81 -0.70
C THR A 75 18.81 6.15 -2.19
N ASP A 76 18.71 5.15 -3.06
CA ASP A 76 18.70 5.36 -4.51
C ASP A 76 17.41 6.02 -5.02
N MET A 77 16.32 5.94 -4.24
CA MET A 77 15.01 6.50 -4.58
C MET A 77 14.78 7.90 -3.98
N ARG A 78 15.68 8.39 -3.11
CA ARG A 78 15.55 9.69 -2.41
C ARG A 78 16.11 10.89 -3.21
N ALA A 79 16.60 10.66 -4.43
CA ALA A 79 17.27 11.65 -5.27
C ALA A 79 16.38 12.85 -5.65
#